data_AF-A0A7W7CJ44-F1
#
_entry.id   AF-A0A7W7CJ44-F1
#
_cell.length_a   1.000
_cell.length_b   1.000
_cell.length_c   1.000
_cell.angle_alpha   90.00
_cell.angle_beta   90.00
_cell.angle_gamma   90.00
#
_symmetry.space_group_name_H-M   'P 1'
#
loop_
_entity.id
_entity.type
_entity.pdbx_description
1 polymer ?
#
loop_
_entity_poly.entity_id
_entity_poly.type
_entity_poly.pdbx_seq_one_letter_code
_entity_poly.pdbx_strand_id
1 'polypeptide(L)'
;MSNDLRKRLRDQWRNLTKLQAEFSRTIGEADARGDYKLDRHTSMRSWLVRELHMTGSEASQRVCVARQLRELPKVTALFTDGQLPYPHVSLLARTRVGIGATAFTEVQSDLLATAQALDAARFRQHVRQVRQEHTPVRRGTAADQSGHGRLAIRTHEDGTVTLHGRLDQSGGATLQEALNTVLPTPTGTAPTPKSERRAEALITLCSRQLSSLRQNTSRRIPSWSVARMRPRHSHRHLASTHRPASTSVSPPNHRQTHTAAARTSAVNVASSIPLPRQGHTPGRRTFPDGSLTPALSGIERRLDAITSSARAT
;
A
#
# COMPACT_ATOMS: atom_id res chain seq x y z
N MET A 1 -21.40 -35.46 18.76
CA MET A 1 -20.81 -34.12 18.99
C MET A 1 -20.04 -33.52 17.80
N SER A 2 -19.05 -34.18 17.17
CA SER A 2 -18.10 -33.49 16.25
C SER A 2 -18.71 -32.66 15.09
N ASN A 3 -19.82 -33.10 14.48
CA ASN A 3 -20.41 -32.41 13.32
C ASN A 3 -21.02 -31.04 13.68
N ASP A 4 -21.57 -30.88 14.89
CA ASP A 4 -22.24 -29.64 15.31
C ASP A 4 -21.25 -28.47 15.45
N LEU A 5 -20.08 -28.71 16.07
CA LEU A 5 -19.02 -27.70 16.15
C LEU A 5 -18.51 -27.28 14.75
N ARG A 6 -18.39 -28.23 13.80
CA ARG A 6 -18.03 -27.93 12.40
C ARG A 6 -19.10 -27.16 11.65
N LYS A 7 -20.37 -27.28 12.04
CA LYS A 7 -21.47 -26.45 11.53
C LYS A 7 -21.39 -25.05 12.15
N ARG A 8 -21.38 -24.96 13.48
CA ARG A 8 -21.30 -23.71 14.26
C ARG A 8 -20.14 -22.82 13.83
N LEU A 9 -18.94 -23.38 13.63
CA LEU A 9 -17.78 -22.62 13.14
C LEU A 9 -18.00 -22.01 11.74
N ARG A 10 -18.64 -22.75 10.82
CA ARG A 10 -18.98 -22.23 9.49
C ARG A 10 -20.05 -21.14 9.58
N ASP A 11 -21.09 -21.34 10.38
CA ASP A 11 -22.16 -20.34 10.55
C ASP A 11 -21.63 -19.05 11.23
N GLN A 12 -20.74 -19.17 12.22
CA GLN A 12 -20.03 -18.03 12.82
C GLN A 12 -19.13 -17.31 11.81
N TRP A 13 -18.38 -18.04 10.98
CA TRP A 13 -17.53 -17.45 9.94
C TRP A 13 -18.33 -16.72 8.85
N ARG A 14 -19.49 -17.27 8.45
CA ARG A 14 -20.43 -16.60 7.54
C ARG A 14 -20.95 -15.30 8.16
N ASN A 15 -21.37 -15.33 9.43
CA ASN A 15 -21.87 -14.13 10.12
C ASN A 15 -20.79 -13.05 10.29
N LEU A 16 -19.54 -13.44 10.61
CA LEU A 16 -18.40 -12.52 10.61
C LEU A 16 -18.15 -11.91 9.22
N THR A 17 -18.28 -12.72 8.16
CA THR A 17 -18.16 -12.24 6.78
C THR A 17 -19.24 -11.23 6.43
N LYS A 18 -20.49 -11.45 6.86
CA LYS A 18 -21.60 -10.50 6.68
C LYS A 18 -21.35 -9.16 7.38
N LEU A 19 -20.89 -9.19 8.63
CA LEU A 19 -20.51 -7.99 9.38
C LEU A 19 -19.34 -7.25 8.71
N GLN A 20 -18.37 -7.97 8.12
CA GLN A 20 -17.30 -7.35 7.33
C GLN A 20 -17.82 -6.71 6.02
N ALA A 21 -18.88 -7.25 5.42
CA ALA A 21 -19.54 -6.67 4.25
C ALA A 21 -20.30 -5.39 4.59
N GLU A 22 -21.06 -5.41 5.69
CA GLU A 22 -21.76 -4.24 6.25
C GLU A 22 -20.77 -3.13 6.62
N PHE A 23 -19.72 -3.45 7.41
CA PHE A 23 -18.66 -2.51 7.75
C PHE A 23 -17.96 -1.91 6.53
N SER A 24 -17.73 -2.71 5.48
CA SER A 24 -17.18 -2.22 4.21
C SER A 24 -18.15 -1.30 3.45
N ARG A 25 -19.47 -1.52 3.57
CA ARG A 25 -20.50 -0.61 3.06
C ARG A 25 -20.53 0.70 3.84
N THR A 26 -20.53 0.67 5.17
CA THR A 26 -20.54 1.87 6.03
C THR A 26 -19.33 2.77 5.79
N ILE A 27 -18.12 2.18 5.68
CA ILE A 27 -16.91 2.91 5.24
C ILE A 27 -17.13 3.53 3.86
N GLY A 28 -17.78 2.79 2.95
CA GLY A 28 -18.08 3.25 1.59
C GLY A 28 -19.03 4.44 1.57
N GLU A 29 -20.09 4.45 2.39
CA GLU A 29 -21.06 5.53 2.46
C GLU A 29 -20.46 6.78 3.12
N ALA A 30 -19.77 6.62 4.26
CA ALA A 30 -19.15 7.74 4.97
C ALA A 30 -17.95 8.36 4.19
N ASP A 31 -17.23 7.55 3.41
CA ASP A 31 -16.21 8.03 2.46
C ASP A 31 -16.82 8.79 1.27
N ALA A 32 -18.04 8.44 0.84
CA ALA A 32 -18.74 9.14 -0.25
C ALA A 32 -19.30 10.50 0.21
N ARG A 33 -19.90 10.54 1.40
CA ARG A 33 -20.44 11.77 2.02
C ARG A 33 -19.32 12.70 2.50
N GLY A 34 -18.18 12.13 2.89
CA GLY A 34 -17.05 12.85 3.45
C GLY A 34 -17.18 13.09 4.96
N ASP A 35 -17.93 12.23 5.67
CA ASP A 35 -18.30 12.39 7.08
C ASP A 35 -17.08 12.49 8.01
N TYR A 36 -15.95 11.92 7.59
CA TYR A 36 -14.64 12.06 8.26
C TYR A 36 -14.23 13.54 8.50
N LYS A 37 -14.77 14.49 7.73
CA LYS A 37 -14.53 15.94 7.91
C LYS A 37 -15.18 16.50 9.17
N LEU A 38 -16.24 15.88 9.69
CA LEU A 38 -16.93 16.30 10.91
C LEU A 38 -15.96 16.24 12.10
N ASP A 39 -15.22 15.14 12.19
CA ASP A 39 -14.14 14.91 13.16
C ASP A 39 -12.80 15.55 12.73
N ARG A 40 -12.84 16.50 11.78
CA ARG A 40 -11.70 17.28 11.25
C ARG A 40 -10.60 16.46 10.59
N HIS A 41 -10.87 15.22 10.18
CA HIS A 41 -9.90 14.40 9.44
C HIS A 41 -9.77 14.82 7.98
N THR A 42 -8.59 14.60 7.41
CA THR A 42 -8.29 14.89 5.99
C THR A 42 -8.82 13.83 5.03
N SER A 43 -9.08 12.61 5.50
CA SER A 43 -9.56 11.48 4.69
C SER A 43 -10.20 10.40 5.56
N MET A 44 -11.05 9.56 4.99
CA MET A 44 -11.54 8.34 5.65
C MET A 44 -10.38 7.43 6.11
N ARG A 45 -9.24 7.41 5.39
CA ARG A 45 -8.05 6.67 5.84
C ARG A 45 -7.49 7.21 7.16
N SER A 46 -7.34 8.53 7.31
CA SER A 46 -6.81 9.12 8.56
C SER A 46 -7.77 8.93 9.72
N TRP A 47 -9.08 9.02 9.47
CA TRP A 47 -10.13 8.70 10.46
C TRP A 47 -10.02 7.24 10.94
N LEU A 48 -10.01 6.26 10.03
CA LEU A 48 -9.90 4.83 10.38
C LEU A 48 -8.61 4.48 11.14
N VAL A 49 -7.50 5.16 10.86
CA VAL A 49 -6.23 5.00 11.59
C VAL A 49 -6.33 5.56 13.01
N ARG A 50 -7.00 6.70 13.20
CA ARG A 50 -7.04 7.41 14.49
C ARG A 50 -8.11 6.88 15.43
N GLU A 51 -9.33 6.67 14.93
CA GLU A 51 -10.51 6.35 15.74
C GLU A 51 -10.75 4.84 15.87
N LEU A 52 -10.34 4.04 14.88
CA LEU A 52 -10.43 2.56 14.92
C LEU A 52 -9.06 1.89 15.09
N HIS A 53 -8.02 2.67 15.41
CA HIS A 53 -6.63 2.21 15.66
C HIS A 53 -6.03 1.32 14.55
N MET A 54 -6.51 1.45 13.31
CA MET A 54 -6.05 0.61 12.20
C MET A 54 -4.63 0.99 11.75
N THR A 55 -3.88 0.00 11.27
CA THR A 55 -2.64 0.28 10.53
C THR A 55 -2.94 1.09 9.26
N GLY A 56 -2.04 1.99 8.87
CA GLY A 56 -2.21 2.81 7.67
C GLY A 56 -2.36 2.00 6.37
N SER A 57 -1.84 0.77 6.34
CA SER A 57 -2.00 -0.21 5.26
C SER A 57 -3.39 -0.85 5.28
N GLU A 58 -3.90 -1.27 6.45
CA GLU A 58 -5.27 -1.79 6.57
C GLU A 58 -6.30 -0.72 6.20
N ALA A 59 -6.24 0.47 6.80
CA ALA A 59 -7.17 1.56 6.51
C ALA A 59 -7.21 1.90 5.01
N SER A 60 -6.04 1.88 4.33
CA SER A 60 -5.96 2.04 2.88
C SER A 60 -6.67 0.90 2.12
N GLN A 61 -6.51 -0.35 2.56
CA GLN A 61 -7.17 -1.49 1.94
C GLN A 61 -8.69 -1.46 2.17
N ARG A 62 -9.14 -1.11 3.38
CA ARG A 62 -10.56 -0.97 3.75
C ARG A 62 -11.24 0.07 2.85
N VAL A 63 -10.69 1.28 2.74
CA VAL A 63 -11.21 2.35 1.86
C VAL A 63 -11.18 1.95 0.38
N CYS A 64 -10.10 1.29 -0.07
CA CYS A 64 -10.00 0.80 -1.45
C CYS A 64 -11.11 -0.22 -1.77
N VAL A 65 -11.32 -1.22 -0.89
CA VAL A 65 -12.38 -2.22 -1.04
C VAL A 65 -13.76 -1.56 -1.01
N ALA A 66 -14.03 -0.71 -0.02
CA ALA A 66 -15.30 0.01 0.12
C ALA A 66 -15.68 0.83 -1.14
N ARG A 67 -14.68 1.50 -1.76
CA ARG A 67 -14.88 2.22 -3.03
C ARG A 67 -15.13 1.28 -4.21
N GLN A 68 -14.39 0.18 -4.33
CA GLN A 68 -14.57 -0.77 -5.44
C GLN A 68 -15.85 -1.60 -5.35
N LEU A 69 -16.40 -1.85 -4.15
CA LEU A 69 -17.63 -2.63 -3.98
C LEU A 69 -18.88 -1.95 -4.58
N ARG A 70 -18.90 -0.60 -4.64
CA ARG A 70 -19.96 0.14 -5.35
C ARG A 70 -20.03 -0.24 -6.83
N GLU A 71 -18.88 -0.54 -7.41
CA GLU A 71 -18.65 -0.87 -8.83
C GLU A 71 -18.70 -2.38 -9.12
N LEU A 72 -19.02 -3.22 -8.12
CA LEU A 72 -18.87 -4.67 -8.17
C LEU A 72 -20.09 -5.40 -7.58
N PRO A 73 -21.31 -5.18 -8.11
CA PRO A 73 -22.55 -5.70 -7.52
C PRO A 73 -22.55 -7.22 -7.30
N LYS A 74 -22.00 -8.01 -8.24
CA LYS A 74 -21.86 -9.47 -8.09
C LYS A 74 -20.95 -9.88 -6.93
N VAL A 75 -19.87 -9.15 -6.69
CA VAL A 75 -18.94 -9.40 -5.57
C VAL A 75 -19.59 -8.98 -4.26
N THR A 76 -20.27 -7.82 -4.27
CA THR A 76 -20.99 -7.27 -3.10
C THR A 76 -22.08 -8.22 -2.61
N ALA A 77 -22.89 -8.80 -3.51
CA ALA A 77 -23.92 -9.77 -3.15
C ALA A 77 -23.35 -11.01 -2.43
N LEU A 78 -22.33 -11.66 -3.03
CA LEU A 78 -21.68 -12.84 -2.43
C LEU A 78 -20.99 -12.52 -1.09
N PHE A 79 -20.51 -11.29 -0.91
CA PHE A 79 -19.94 -10.82 0.36
C PHE A 79 -21.04 -10.62 1.42
N THR A 80 -22.16 -9.98 1.07
CA THR A 80 -23.31 -9.74 1.98
C THR A 80 -24.08 -11.01 2.35
N ASP A 81 -24.01 -12.06 1.53
CA ASP A 81 -24.56 -13.38 1.85
C ASP A 81 -23.65 -14.21 2.77
N GLY A 82 -22.43 -13.72 3.04
CA GLY A 82 -21.40 -14.47 3.74
C GLY A 82 -20.87 -15.66 2.95
N GLN A 83 -20.94 -15.63 1.61
CA GLN A 83 -20.42 -16.67 0.73
C GLN A 83 -18.94 -16.43 0.38
N LEU A 84 -18.52 -15.16 0.26
CA LEU A 84 -17.18 -14.77 -0.14
C LEU A 84 -16.48 -13.95 0.96
N PRO A 85 -15.38 -14.43 1.58
CA PRO A 85 -14.76 -13.76 2.72
C PRO A 85 -13.90 -12.55 2.31
N TYR A 86 -13.71 -11.60 3.22
CA TYR A 86 -13.01 -10.33 2.98
C TYR A 86 -11.60 -10.46 2.32
N PRO A 87 -10.76 -11.48 2.61
CA PRO A 87 -9.50 -11.66 1.89
C PRO A 87 -9.67 -11.80 0.38
N HIS A 88 -10.59 -12.65 -0.08
CA HIS A 88 -10.91 -12.82 -1.51
C HIS A 88 -11.52 -11.57 -2.12
N VAL A 89 -12.45 -10.92 -1.42
CA VAL A 89 -13.03 -9.63 -1.83
C VAL A 89 -11.94 -8.56 -2.02
N SER A 90 -10.98 -8.50 -1.11
CA SER A 90 -9.87 -7.54 -1.17
C SER A 90 -8.91 -7.81 -2.34
N LEU A 91 -8.74 -9.08 -2.72
CA LEU A 91 -7.97 -9.47 -3.90
C LEU A 91 -8.71 -9.08 -5.19
N LEU A 92 -10.03 -9.32 -5.30
CA LEU A 92 -10.84 -8.90 -6.44
C LEU A 92 -10.81 -7.37 -6.63
N ALA A 93 -11.05 -6.60 -5.57
CA ALA A 93 -10.98 -5.13 -5.60
C ALA A 93 -9.59 -4.62 -6.05
N ARG A 94 -8.51 -5.17 -5.49
CA ARG A 94 -7.13 -4.85 -5.89
C ARG A 94 -6.74 -5.38 -7.27
N THR A 95 -7.54 -6.25 -7.87
CA THR A 95 -7.38 -6.74 -9.24
C THR A 95 -8.03 -5.78 -10.22
N ARG A 96 -9.29 -5.36 -9.99
CA ARG A 96 -9.95 -4.28 -10.76
C ARG A 96 -9.12 -3.00 -10.84
N VAL A 97 -8.55 -2.57 -9.71
CA VAL A 97 -7.64 -1.40 -9.63
C VAL A 97 -6.29 -1.64 -10.34
N GLY A 98 -5.90 -2.90 -10.56
CA GLY A 98 -4.64 -3.28 -11.21
C GLY A 98 -4.73 -3.31 -12.74
N ILE A 99 -5.72 -4.03 -13.26
CA ILE A 99 -5.88 -4.31 -14.70
C ILE A 99 -6.87 -3.37 -15.40
N GLY A 100 -7.61 -2.54 -14.64
CA GLY A 100 -8.65 -1.65 -15.16
C GLY A 100 -10.04 -2.29 -15.14
N ALA A 101 -11.07 -1.45 -15.27
CA ALA A 101 -12.46 -1.88 -15.15
C ALA A 101 -12.94 -2.76 -16.32
N THR A 102 -12.51 -2.46 -17.56
CA THR A 102 -12.83 -3.23 -18.76
C THR A 102 -12.23 -4.63 -18.70
N ALA A 103 -10.90 -4.76 -18.61
CA ALA A 103 -10.23 -6.07 -18.51
C ALA A 103 -10.71 -6.88 -17.28
N PHE A 104 -11.05 -6.22 -16.16
CA PHE A 104 -11.65 -6.92 -15.01
C PHE A 104 -13.05 -7.47 -15.29
N THR A 105 -13.83 -6.82 -16.16
CA THR A 105 -15.18 -7.29 -16.52
C THR A 105 -15.11 -8.58 -17.34
N GLU A 106 -14.13 -8.69 -18.23
CA GLU A 106 -13.84 -9.90 -19.02
C GLU A 106 -13.53 -11.11 -18.12
N VAL A 107 -12.68 -10.94 -17.10
CA VAL A 107 -12.27 -12.02 -16.19
C VAL A 107 -13.16 -12.17 -14.94
N GLN A 108 -14.23 -11.39 -14.80
CA GLN A 108 -15.02 -11.33 -13.56
C GLN A 108 -15.68 -12.67 -13.21
N SER A 109 -16.19 -13.40 -14.21
CA SER A 109 -16.83 -14.71 -14.05
C SER A 109 -15.85 -15.74 -13.48
N ASP A 110 -14.70 -15.86 -14.13
CA ASP A 110 -13.72 -16.91 -13.89
C ASP A 110 -13.01 -16.65 -12.56
N LEU A 111 -12.72 -15.39 -12.23
CA LEU A 111 -12.25 -14.99 -10.91
C LEU A 111 -13.29 -15.28 -9.81
N LEU A 112 -14.59 -15.06 -10.04
CA LEU A 112 -15.64 -15.33 -9.03
C LEU A 112 -15.91 -16.82 -8.83
N ALA A 113 -15.86 -17.64 -9.88
CA ALA A 113 -15.94 -19.09 -9.78
C ALA A 113 -14.73 -19.64 -9.00
N THR A 114 -13.53 -19.23 -9.40
CA THR A 114 -12.27 -19.64 -8.77
C THR A 114 -12.18 -19.17 -7.30
N ALA A 115 -12.74 -18.00 -6.97
CA ALA A 115 -12.78 -17.49 -5.60
C ALA A 115 -13.69 -18.29 -4.65
N GLN A 116 -14.67 -19.03 -5.17
CA GLN A 116 -15.54 -19.91 -4.38
C GLN A 116 -14.95 -21.31 -4.22
N ALA A 117 -14.17 -21.78 -5.21
CA ALA A 117 -13.52 -23.09 -5.20
C ALA A 117 -12.18 -23.13 -4.42
N LEU A 118 -11.41 -22.03 -4.39
CA LEU A 118 -10.05 -22.01 -3.84
C LEU A 118 -9.94 -21.30 -2.47
N ASP A 119 -9.01 -21.80 -1.65
CA ASP A 119 -8.55 -21.11 -0.45
C ASP A 119 -7.87 -19.76 -0.77
N ALA A 120 -7.69 -18.92 0.26
CA ALA A 120 -7.16 -17.57 0.11
C ALA A 120 -5.68 -17.48 -0.31
N ALA A 121 -4.91 -18.57 -0.26
CA ALA A 121 -3.53 -18.62 -0.73
C ALA A 121 -3.47 -19.03 -2.21
N ARG A 122 -4.17 -20.12 -2.60
CA ARG A 122 -4.29 -20.53 -4.00
C ARG A 122 -5.01 -19.48 -4.85
N PHE A 123 -6.09 -18.88 -4.34
CA PHE A 123 -6.77 -17.78 -5.02
C PHE A 123 -5.86 -16.56 -5.21
N ARG A 124 -4.98 -16.25 -4.23
CA ARG A 124 -3.98 -15.17 -4.35
C ARG A 124 -2.96 -15.45 -5.45
N GLN A 125 -2.54 -16.70 -5.62
CA GLN A 125 -1.63 -17.11 -6.70
C GLN A 125 -2.29 -16.97 -8.08
N HIS A 126 -3.52 -17.47 -8.25
CA HIS A 126 -4.28 -17.31 -9.48
C HIS A 126 -4.54 -15.82 -9.81
N VAL A 127 -4.96 -15.01 -8.82
CA VAL A 127 -5.10 -13.55 -8.97
C VAL A 127 -3.78 -12.88 -9.38
N ARG A 128 -2.63 -13.35 -8.89
CA ARG A 128 -1.32 -12.83 -9.32
C ARG A 128 -1.07 -13.13 -10.80
N GLN A 129 -1.38 -14.34 -11.27
CA GLN A 129 -1.25 -14.73 -12.68
C GLN A 129 -2.16 -13.88 -13.59
N VAL A 130 -3.47 -13.82 -13.30
CA VAL A 130 -4.43 -13.00 -14.08
C VAL A 130 -4.01 -11.53 -14.11
N ARG A 131 -3.45 -11.00 -13.02
CA ARG A 131 -2.86 -9.65 -12.99
C ARG A 131 -1.59 -9.51 -13.83
N GLN A 132 -0.81 -10.57 -14.06
CA GLN A 132 0.37 -10.53 -14.93
C GLN A 132 -0.04 -10.60 -16.41
N GLU A 133 -1.06 -11.39 -16.73
CA GLU A 133 -1.62 -11.54 -18.09
C GLU A 133 -2.35 -10.26 -18.55
N HIS A 134 -3.19 -9.68 -17.68
CA HIS A 134 -4.01 -8.51 -18.01
C HIS A 134 -3.44 -7.15 -17.53
N THR A 135 -2.22 -7.09 -16.99
CA THR A 135 -1.52 -5.79 -16.83
C THR A 135 -0.71 -5.51 -18.10
N PRO A 136 -1.13 -4.62 -19.01
CA PRO A 136 -0.26 -4.18 -20.10
C PRO A 136 1.02 -3.58 -19.50
N VAL A 137 2.17 -3.82 -20.14
CA VAL A 137 3.49 -3.35 -19.66
C VAL A 137 3.39 -1.86 -19.35
N ARG A 138 3.48 -1.53 -18.06
CA ARG A 138 2.91 -0.29 -17.53
C ARG A 138 3.78 0.91 -17.92
N ARG A 139 3.50 1.50 -19.09
CA ARG A 139 3.87 2.90 -19.36
C ARG A 139 3.21 3.74 -18.27
N GLY A 140 4.00 4.21 -17.31
CA GLY A 140 3.46 4.95 -16.17
C GLY A 140 3.02 6.37 -16.52
N THR A 141 2.93 7.20 -15.49
CA THR A 141 2.65 8.63 -15.63
C THR A 141 3.72 9.34 -16.47
N ALA A 142 3.50 10.60 -16.87
CA ALA A 142 4.46 11.35 -17.68
C ALA A 142 5.90 11.38 -17.10
N ALA A 143 6.05 11.30 -15.77
CA ALA A 143 7.35 11.22 -15.08
C ALA A 143 8.00 9.81 -15.08
N ASP A 144 7.32 8.80 -15.62
CA ASP A 144 7.80 7.42 -15.81
C ASP A 144 8.08 7.13 -17.30
N GLN A 145 7.70 8.06 -18.20
CA GLN A 145 8.00 8.03 -19.64
C GLN A 145 9.42 8.53 -19.95
N SER A 146 10.10 9.17 -19.00
CA SER A 146 11.44 9.76 -19.16
C SER A 146 12.57 8.75 -19.42
N GLY A 147 12.28 7.45 -19.55
CA GLY A 147 13.24 6.38 -19.83
C GLY A 147 14.16 6.00 -18.66
N HIS A 148 14.63 6.99 -17.89
CA HIS A 148 15.62 6.84 -16.83
C HIS A 148 15.09 6.15 -15.56
N GLY A 149 15.99 5.47 -14.85
CA GLY A 149 15.71 4.92 -13.53
C GLY A 149 15.44 6.00 -12.48
N ARG A 150 14.47 5.75 -11.59
CA ARG A 150 14.10 6.62 -10.46
C ARG A 150 14.07 5.83 -9.16
N LEU A 151 14.81 6.30 -8.17
CA LEU A 151 14.85 5.76 -6.80
C LEU A 151 14.35 6.82 -5.81
N ALA A 152 13.44 6.44 -4.93
CA ALA A 152 13.05 7.21 -3.76
C ALA A 152 13.62 6.55 -2.49
N ILE A 153 14.15 7.36 -1.58
CA ILE A 153 14.70 6.94 -0.30
C ILE A 153 13.94 7.70 0.78
N ARG A 154 13.45 7.00 1.81
CA ARG A 154 12.76 7.59 2.97
C ARG A 154 13.30 7.02 4.26
N THR A 155 13.88 7.87 5.09
CA THR A 155 14.16 7.58 6.51
C THR A 155 12.87 7.66 7.31
N HIS A 156 12.70 6.79 8.30
CA HIS A 156 11.59 6.81 9.25
C HIS A 156 12.07 7.29 10.63
N GLU A 157 11.13 7.53 11.54
CA GLU A 157 11.41 8.10 12.88
C GLU A 157 12.23 7.16 13.78
N ASP A 158 12.22 5.86 13.52
CA ASP A 158 13.06 4.84 14.16
C ASP A 158 14.50 4.76 13.59
N GLY A 159 14.86 5.64 12.66
CA GLY A 159 16.15 5.66 11.97
C GLY A 159 16.29 4.62 10.85
N THR A 160 15.31 3.75 10.63
CA THR A 160 15.33 2.81 9.50
C THR A 160 15.13 3.55 8.17
N VAL A 161 15.54 2.92 7.06
CA VAL A 161 15.44 3.51 5.72
C VAL A 161 14.75 2.55 4.77
N THR A 162 13.72 3.04 4.07
CA THR A 162 13.09 2.33 2.95
C THR A 162 13.52 2.94 1.62
N LEU A 163 13.93 2.07 0.69
CA LEU A 163 14.27 2.41 -0.68
C LEU A 163 13.20 1.79 -1.60
N HIS A 164 12.65 2.59 -2.52
CA HIS A 164 11.66 2.12 -3.50
C HIS A 164 11.85 2.85 -4.83
N GLY A 165 11.95 2.11 -5.93
CA GLY A 165 12.19 2.69 -7.25
C GLY A 165 11.99 1.72 -8.40
N ARG A 166 12.07 2.24 -9.62
CA ARG A 166 12.14 1.49 -10.86
C ARG A 166 13.42 1.89 -11.58
N LEU A 167 14.24 0.93 -11.97
CA LEU A 167 15.38 1.17 -12.86
C LEU A 167 14.98 0.90 -14.31
N ASP A 168 15.77 1.45 -15.22
CA ASP A 168 15.78 1.09 -16.63
C ASP A 168 16.42 -0.30 -16.84
N GLN A 169 16.41 -0.81 -18.08
CA GLN A 169 16.94 -2.14 -18.38
C GLN A 169 18.45 -2.24 -18.11
N SER A 170 19.19 -1.19 -18.49
CA SER A 170 20.62 -0.99 -18.24
C SER A 170 20.95 -0.95 -16.74
N GLY A 171 20.43 0.04 -16.00
CA GLY A 171 20.70 0.19 -14.57
C GLY A 171 20.16 -0.98 -13.75
N GLY A 172 19.06 -1.60 -14.18
CA GLY A 172 18.52 -2.83 -13.59
C GLY A 172 19.41 -4.06 -13.80
N ALA A 173 20.11 -4.16 -14.93
CA ALA A 173 21.12 -5.20 -15.16
C ALA A 173 22.38 -4.93 -14.34
N THR A 174 22.94 -3.71 -14.41
CA THR A 174 24.14 -3.31 -13.65
C THR A 174 23.95 -3.46 -12.14
N LEU A 175 22.78 -3.13 -11.59
CA LEU A 175 22.50 -3.35 -10.17
C LEU A 175 22.45 -4.85 -9.81
N GLN A 176 21.86 -5.69 -10.67
CA GLN A 176 21.81 -7.13 -10.42
C GLN A 176 23.20 -7.77 -10.48
N GLU A 177 24.00 -7.40 -11.48
CA GLU A 177 25.39 -7.83 -11.61
C GLU A 177 26.22 -7.39 -10.40
N ALA A 178 26.22 -6.08 -10.08
CA ALA A 178 26.96 -5.53 -8.95
C ALA A 178 26.57 -6.21 -7.62
N LEU A 179 25.27 -6.41 -7.36
CA LEU A 179 24.81 -7.15 -6.18
C LEU A 179 25.34 -8.59 -6.18
N ASN A 180 25.29 -9.29 -7.31
CA ASN A 180 25.78 -10.66 -7.43
C ASN A 180 27.30 -10.78 -7.18
N THR A 181 28.12 -9.74 -7.47
CA THR A 181 29.56 -9.75 -7.15
C THR A 181 29.90 -9.83 -5.66
N VAL A 182 28.94 -9.50 -4.77
CA VAL A 182 29.13 -9.51 -3.32
C VAL A 182 28.02 -10.26 -2.57
N LEU A 183 27.08 -10.90 -3.28
CA LEU A 183 25.97 -11.63 -2.67
C LEU A 183 26.50 -12.95 -2.07
N PRO A 184 26.44 -13.16 -0.74
CA PRO A 184 27.00 -14.38 -0.16
C PRO A 184 26.23 -15.63 -0.61
N THR A 185 27.00 -16.63 -1.06
CA THR A 185 26.52 -18.00 -1.33
C THR A 185 25.83 -18.55 -0.08
N PRO A 186 24.62 -19.15 -0.20
CA PRO A 186 23.95 -19.72 0.97
C PRO A 186 24.72 -20.94 1.47
N THR A 187 25.15 -20.91 2.73
CA THR A 187 25.85 -22.01 3.40
C THR A 187 25.12 -22.41 4.68
N GLY A 188 25.28 -23.68 5.08
CA GLY A 188 24.62 -24.25 6.27
C GLY A 188 23.19 -24.73 6.05
N THR A 189 22.61 -25.33 7.09
CA THR A 189 21.29 -25.97 7.09
C THR A 189 20.10 -25.00 7.18
N ALA A 190 20.34 -23.76 7.60
CA ALA A 190 19.36 -22.68 7.68
C ALA A 190 19.89 -21.41 6.97
N PRO A 191 19.95 -21.41 5.62
CA PRO A 191 20.55 -20.32 4.87
C PRO A 191 19.73 -19.03 4.96
N THR A 192 20.40 -17.89 5.12
CA THR A 192 19.73 -16.59 5.28
C THR A 192 18.84 -16.22 4.08
N PRO A 193 17.65 -15.63 4.32
CA PRO A 193 16.72 -15.19 3.29
C PRO A 193 17.37 -14.36 2.17
N LYS A 194 16.92 -14.61 0.92
CA LYS A 194 17.42 -13.91 -0.27
C LYS A 194 17.16 -12.40 -0.25
N SER A 195 16.22 -11.93 0.57
CA SER A 195 15.96 -10.52 0.89
C SER A 195 17.09 -9.91 1.73
N GLU A 196 17.46 -10.56 2.84
CA GLU A 196 18.46 -10.08 3.79
C GLU A 196 19.85 -10.04 3.17
N ARG A 197 20.28 -11.13 2.52
CA ARG A 197 21.56 -11.16 1.79
C ARG A 197 21.64 -10.10 0.68
N ARG A 198 20.52 -9.71 0.07
CA ARG A 198 20.49 -8.61 -0.90
C ARG A 198 20.61 -7.23 -0.25
N ALA A 199 20.10 -7.04 0.96
CA ALA A 199 20.31 -5.82 1.73
C ALA A 199 21.77 -5.70 2.19
N GLU A 200 22.35 -6.78 2.71
CA GLU A 200 23.77 -6.88 3.09
C GLU A 200 24.72 -6.64 1.90
N ALA A 201 24.43 -7.24 0.75
CA ALA A 201 25.14 -6.99 -0.51
C ALA A 201 25.10 -5.51 -0.92
N LEU A 202 23.92 -4.86 -0.85
CA LEU A 202 23.77 -3.45 -1.18
C LEU A 202 24.58 -2.55 -0.23
N ILE A 203 24.50 -2.82 1.08
CA ILE A 203 25.29 -2.11 2.11
C ILE A 203 26.79 -2.28 1.83
N THR A 204 27.24 -3.49 1.47
CA THR A 204 28.64 -3.79 1.16
C THR A 204 29.15 -3.00 -0.05
N LEU A 205 28.36 -2.88 -1.12
CA LEU A 205 28.70 -2.04 -2.27
C LEU A 205 28.83 -0.56 -1.88
N CYS A 206 27.85 -0.02 -1.14
CA CYS A 206 27.87 1.37 -0.69
C CYS A 206 29.07 1.65 0.24
N SER A 207 29.36 0.76 1.19
CA SER A 207 30.49 0.88 2.11
C SER A 207 31.84 0.79 1.40
N ARG A 208 32.00 -0.10 0.41
CA ARG A 208 33.20 -0.16 -0.45
C ARG A 208 33.41 1.16 -1.20
N GLN A 209 32.35 1.72 -1.81
CA GLN A 209 32.44 2.97 -2.58
C GLN A 209 32.70 4.20 -1.69
N LEU A 210 32.10 4.28 -0.50
CA LEU A 210 32.40 5.34 0.46
C LEU A 210 33.84 5.25 0.99
N SER A 211 34.39 4.03 1.09
CA SER A 211 35.77 3.79 1.53
C SER A 211 36.79 4.16 0.44
N SER A 212 36.54 3.80 -0.82
CA SER A 212 37.43 4.13 -1.94
C SER A 212 37.52 5.65 -2.17
N LEU A 213 36.39 6.37 -2.06
CA LEU A 213 36.35 7.83 -2.14
C LEU A 213 37.19 8.50 -1.05
N ARG A 214 37.12 8.03 0.21
CA ARG A 214 37.93 8.54 1.32
C ARG A 214 39.44 8.33 1.09
N GLN A 215 39.83 7.14 0.63
CA GLN A 215 41.23 6.84 0.30
C GLN A 215 41.76 7.70 -0.86
N ASN A 216 40.91 8.01 -1.84
CA ASN A 216 41.24 8.90 -2.95
C ASN A 216 41.44 10.36 -2.47
N THR A 217 40.57 10.87 -1.58
CA THR A 217 40.74 12.22 -1.01
C THR A 217 42.05 12.36 -0.21
N SER A 218 42.51 11.33 0.50
CA SER A 218 43.79 11.36 1.21
C SER A 218 45.01 11.37 0.28
N ARG A 219 44.88 10.94 -0.99
CA ARG A 219 45.96 11.02 -1.99
C ARG A 219 46.06 12.39 -2.69
N ARG A 220 45.19 13.35 -2.36
CA ARG A 220 45.12 14.67 -3.04
C ARG A 220 45.91 15.80 -2.36
N ILE A 221 46.80 15.49 -1.41
CA ILE A 221 47.77 16.43 -0.83
C ILE A 221 49.16 16.10 -1.39
N PRO A 222 49.73 16.93 -2.29
CA PRO A 222 51.12 16.76 -2.75
C PRO A 222 52.11 17.04 -1.62
N SER A 223 53.07 16.14 -1.42
CA SER A 223 53.97 16.12 -0.25
C SER A 223 55.15 17.10 -0.30
N TRP A 224 55.00 18.28 -0.92
CA TRP A 224 56.10 19.24 -1.11
C TRP A 224 55.89 20.63 -0.49
N SER A 225 54.73 20.92 0.11
CA SER A 225 54.41 22.22 0.73
C SER A 225 55.03 22.41 2.14
N VAL A 226 56.34 22.23 2.27
CA VAL A 226 57.14 22.70 3.43
C VAL A 226 58.34 23.53 2.94
N ALA A 227 58.06 24.50 2.07
CA ALA A 227 59.02 25.50 1.65
C ALA A 227 59.15 26.59 2.73
N ARG A 228 60.38 26.83 3.22
CA ARG A 228 60.67 27.85 4.23
C ARG A 228 60.57 29.25 3.62
N MET A 229 59.89 30.18 4.30
CA MET A 229 60.13 31.61 4.13
C MET A 229 60.50 32.23 5.48
N ARG A 230 61.68 32.84 5.59
CA ARG A 230 62.09 33.64 6.76
C ARG A 230 61.59 35.10 6.61
N PRO A 231 61.42 35.84 7.71
CA PRO A 231 60.75 37.14 7.69
C PRO A 231 61.61 38.26 7.09
N ARG A 232 60.95 39.30 6.59
CA ARG A 232 61.53 40.65 6.43
C ARG A 232 60.59 41.67 7.08
N HIS A 233 61.15 42.46 8.00
CA HIS A 233 60.49 43.64 8.54
C HIS A 233 60.84 44.86 7.69
N SER A 234 59.86 45.75 7.47
CA SER A 234 60.06 47.20 7.59
C SER A 234 58.72 47.93 7.71
N HIS A 235 58.76 49.14 8.26
CA HIS A 235 57.62 50.04 8.48
C HIS A 235 57.25 50.78 7.15
N ARG A 236 56.23 51.67 7.02
CA ARG A 236 55.85 52.75 7.96
C ARG A 236 54.56 53.53 7.58
N HIS A 237 53.80 53.91 8.62
CA HIS A 237 52.80 55.01 8.79
C HIS A 237 51.71 55.36 7.76
N LEU A 238 50.48 55.40 8.30
CA LEU A 238 49.51 56.53 8.36
C LEU A 238 49.22 57.40 7.12
N ALA A 239 47.94 57.39 6.73
CA ALA A 239 47.16 58.62 6.53
C ALA A 239 45.68 58.35 6.87
N SER A 240 44.91 59.40 7.19
CA SER A 240 43.46 59.35 7.49
C SER A 240 42.69 60.13 6.43
N THR A 241 41.43 59.78 6.14
CA THR A 241 40.26 60.70 6.28
C THR A 241 38.92 60.15 5.75
N HIS A 242 37.84 60.78 6.24
CA HIS A 242 36.49 60.97 5.66
C HIS A 242 35.42 59.85 5.55
N ARG A 243 34.47 59.93 6.50
CA ARG A 243 32.99 59.85 6.32
C ARG A 243 32.49 61.11 5.55
N PRO A 244 31.27 61.17 4.96
CA PRO A 244 29.96 60.89 5.64
C PRO A 244 28.90 60.13 4.77
N ALA A 245 27.83 59.56 5.38
CA ALA A 245 26.38 59.95 5.28
C ALA A 245 25.68 59.77 3.90
N SER A 246 24.38 59.47 3.71
CA SER A 246 23.23 58.84 4.45
C SER A 246 22.10 58.60 3.37
N THR A 247 20.79 58.32 3.54
CA THR A 247 19.81 58.17 4.64
C THR A 247 18.59 57.33 4.16
N SER A 248 18.05 56.38 4.95
CA SER A 248 16.67 55.82 4.84
C SER A 248 16.40 54.91 6.06
N VAL A 249 15.52 55.19 7.04
CA VAL A 249 14.05 55.44 7.06
C VAL A 249 13.21 54.15 7.06
N SER A 250 12.84 53.73 8.28
CA SER A 250 11.69 52.86 8.63
C SER A 250 10.46 53.79 8.93
N PRO A 251 9.23 53.36 9.37
CA PRO A 251 8.91 52.25 10.28
C PRO A 251 7.57 51.51 9.93
N PRO A 252 6.60 51.14 10.81
CA PRO A 252 5.95 49.82 10.73
C PRO A 252 4.39 49.82 10.76
N ASN A 253 3.77 48.64 10.89
CA ASN A 253 2.42 48.42 11.46
C ASN A 253 2.14 46.90 11.58
N HIS A 254 1.25 46.39 12.43
CA HIS A 254 0.88 46.78 13.80
C HIS A 254 0.30 45.52 14.51
N ARG A 255 0.28 45.46 15.85
CA ARG A 255 -0.46 44.40 16.58
C ARG A 255 -1.97 44.60 16.40
N GLN A 256 -2.72 43.49 16.42
CA GLN A 256 -4.01 43.43 17.11
C GLN A 256 -4.27 42.03 17.71
N THR A 257 -4.99 42.02 18.83
CA THR A 257 -5.33 40.86 19.66
C THR A 257 -6.84 40.83 19.88
N HIS A 258 -7.47 39.66 19.88
CA HIS A 258 -8.83 39.52 20.42
C HIS A 258 -8.94 38.32 21.37
N THR A 259 -9.74 38.54 22.40
CA THR A 259 -10.04 37.64 23.53
C THR A 259 -11.55 37.37 23.54
N ALA A 260 -12.01 36.50 24.46
CA ALA A 260 -13.42 36.16 24.74
C ALA A 260 -14.07 35.14 23.77
N ALA A 261 -15.04 34.32 24.17
CA ALA A 261 -15.45 33.90 25.53
C ALA A 261 -16.23 32.56 25.45
N ALA A 262 -16.53 31.98 26.62
CA ALA A 262 -17.26 30.71 26.71
C ALA A 262 -18.71 30.79 26.21
N ARG A 263 -19.22 29.66 25.70
CA ARG A 263 -20.65 29.34 25.78
C ARG A 263 -20.89 27.84 25.88
N THR A 264 -21.38 27.42 27.05
CA THR A 264 -21.88 26.06 27.31
C THR A 264 -23.25 25.89 26.69
N SER A 265 -23.47 24.79 25.96
CA SER A 265 -24.80 24.26 25.66
C SER A 265 -24.75 22.74 25.70
N ALA A 266 -25.28 22.14 26.77
CA ALA A 266 -25.63 20.73 26.77
C ALA A 266 -27.01 20.58 26.13
N VAL A 267 -27.15 19.67 25.16
CA VAL A 267 -28.44 19.27 24.59
C VAL A 267 -28.59 17.77 24.79
N ASN A 268 -29.48 17.40 25.69
CA ASN A 268 -29.83 16.02 26.00
C ASN A 268 -31.03 15.61 25.15
N VAL A 269 -30.90 14.57 24.31
CA VAL A 269 -32.01 14.00 23.54
C VAL A 269 -32.12 12.53 23.88
N ALA A 270 -33.22 12.15 24.53
CA ALA A 270 -33.48 10.76 24.92
C ALA A 270 -33.89 9.91 23.70
N SER A 271 -33.25 8.74 23.55
CA SER A 271 -33.57 7.80 22.49
C SER A 271 -34.85 7.01 22.77
N SER A 272 -35.92 7.31 22.05
CA SER A 272 -37.13 6.47 22.01
C SER A 272 -37.07 5.51 20.81
N ILE A 273 -36.91 4.21 21.08
CA ILE A 273 -36.82 3.15 20.05
C ILE A 273 -38.12 2.32 20.03
N PRO A 274 -38.89 2.30 18.93
CA PRO A 274 -40.02 1.39 18.76
C PRO A 274 -39.56 0.05 18.16
N LEU A 275 -39.97 -1.07 18.77
CA LEU A 275 -39.79 -2.42 18.20
C LEU A 275 -40.92 -2.75 17.20
N PRO A 276 -40.63 -3.29 16.00
CA PRO A 276 -41.66 -3.88 15.15
C PRO A 276 -42.09 -5.26 15.67
N ARG A 277 -43.40 -5.54 15.63
CA ARG A 277 -43.99 -6.85 16.00
C ARG A 277 -44.00 -7.84 14.83
N GLN A 278 -44.17 -9.11 15.17
CA GLN A 278 -44.12 -10.28 14.27
C GLN A 278 -45.28 -10.35 13.26
N GLY A 279 -44.98 -10.94 12.09
CA GLY A 279 -45.78 -12.06 11.58
C GLY A 279 -46.67 -11.85 10.35
N HIS A 280 -46.19 -12.31 9.19
CA HIS A 280 -47.00 -13.16 8.29
C HIS A 280 -46.15 -13.98 7.32
N THR A 281 -46.63 -15.20 7.02
CA THR A 281 -46.11 -16.09 5.97
C THR A 281 -47.32 -16.68 5.24
N PRO A 282 -47.35 -16.71 3.90
CA PRO A 282 -47.44 -18.02 3.23
C PRO A 282 -46.67 -18.07 1.89
N GLY A 283 -46.67 -19.23 1.21
CA GLY A 283 -46.30 -19.29 -0.22
C GLY A 283 -45.37 -20.42 -0.69
N ARG A 284 -45.50 -21.65 -0.17
CA ARG A 284 -44.75 -22.81 -0.69
C ARG A 284 -45.17 -23.10 -2.14
N ARG A 285 -44.25 -23.01 -3.11
CA ARG A 285 -44.43 -23.54 -4.48
C ARG A 285 -43.37 -24.59 -4.78
N THR A 286 -43.80 -25.73 -5.28
CA THR A 286 -42.97 -26.85 -5.74
C THR A 286 -43.02 -26.93 -7.27
N PHE A 287 -41.88 -27.09 -7.92
CA PHE A 287 -41.76 -27.51 -9.32
C PHE A 287 -40.62 -28.55 -9.44
N PRO A 288 -40.65 -29.43 -10.47
CA PRO A 288 -40.08 -30.78 -10.37
C PRO A 288 -38.64 -30.93 -10.88
N ASP A 289 -38.10 -32.15 -10.71
CA ASP A 289 -36.89 -32.64 -11.39
C ASP A 289 -36.98 -32.54 -12.92
N GLY A 290 -35.83 -32.31 -13.56
CA GLY A 290 -35.71 -32.11 -15.01
C GLY A 290 -34.25 -32.05 -15.46
N SER A 291 -33.64 -33.23 -15.62
CA SER A 291 -32.25 -33.48 -16.03
C SER A 291 -31.69 -32.56 -17.14
N LEU A 292 -30.58 -31.85 -16.85
CA LEU A 292 -29.66 -31.31 -17.87
C LEU A 292 -28.18 -31.32 -17.40
N THR A 293 -27.44 -32.33 -17.84
CA THR A 293 -26.02 -32.25 -18.20
C THR A 293 -25.94 -32.32 -19.74
N PRO A 294 -24.98 -31.66 -20.44
CA PRO A 294 -23.56 -31.67 -20.09
C PRO A 294 -22.82 -30.32 -20.30
N ALA A 295 -22.57 -29.58 -19.22
CA ALA A 295 -21.71 -28.38 -19.23
C ALA A 295 -20.49 -28.46 -18.30
N LEU A 296 -20.47 -29.40 -17.34
CA LEU A 296 -19.43 -29.48 -16.30
C LEU A 296 -18.09 -30.07 -16.78
N SER A 297 -18.13 -30.97 -17.77
CA SER A 297 -16.95 -31.69 -18.29
C SER A 297 -15.91 -30.83 -19.04
N GLY A 298 -16.19 -29.53 -19.23
CA GLY A 298 -15.22 -28.52 -19.69
C GLY A 298 -14.52 -27.77 -18.56
N ILE A 299 -15.16 -27.65 -17.39
CA ILE A 299 -14.65 -26.90 -16.23
C ILE A 299 -13.68 -27.77 -15.43
N GLU A 300 -14.03 -29.04 -15.20
CA GLU A 300 -13.20 -30.01 -14.46
C GLU A 300 -11.83 -30.21 -15.14
N ARG A 301 -11.81 -30.44 -16.46
CA ARG A 301 -10.56 -30.53 -17.26
C ARG A 301 -9.70 -29.27 -17.21
N ARG A 302 -10.27 -28.10 -16.95
CA ARG A 302 -9.52 -26.83 -16.77
C ARG A 302 -8.94 -26.71 -15.36
N LEU A 303 -9.65 -27.21 -14.34
CA LEU A 303 -9.17 -27.27 -12.95
C LEU A 303 -8.04 -28.30 -12.77
N ASP A 304 -8.11 -29.45 -13.45
CA ASP A 304 -7.04 -30.44 -13.44
C ASP A 304 -5.76 -29.89 -14.08
N ALA A 305 -5.85 -29.22 -15.23
CA ALA A 305 -4.69 -28.59 -15.89
C ALA A 305 -3.97 -27.56 -14.98
N ILE A 306 -4.73 -26.74 -14.25
CA ILE A 306 -4.20 -25.79 -13.26
C ILE A 306 -3.52 -26.53 -12.09
N THR A 307 -4.11 -27.65 -11.65
CA THR A 307 -3.60 -28.46 -10.53
C THR A 307 -2.33 -29.25 -10.90
N SER A 308 -2.23 -29.76 -12.12
CA SER A 308 -1.04 -30.44 -12.64
C SER A 308 0.13 -29.49 -12.84
N SER A 309 -0.10 -28.29 -13.38
CA SER A 309 0.95 -27.28 -13.60
C SER A 309 1.62 -26.85 -12.28
N ALA A 310 0.85 -26.77 -11.19
CA ALA A 310 1.34 -26.42 -9.86
C ALA A 310 2.14 -27.52 -9.13
N ARG A 311 2.43 -28.67 -9.79
CA ARG A 311 3.14 -29.82 -9.20
C ARG A 311 4.52 -30.09 -9.83
N ALA A 312 4.95 -29.23 -10.76
CA ALA A 312 6.17 -29.40 -11.56
C ALA A 312 7.22 -28.28 -11.38
N THR A 313 7.07 -27.45 -10.34
CA THR A 313 7.95 -26.33 -9.96
C THR A 313 8.01 -26.16 -8.45
#